data_AF-A0AAQ4ET84-F1
#
_entry.id   AF-A0AAQ4ET84-F1
#
_cell.length_a   1.000
_cell.length_b   1.000
_cell.length_c   1.000
_cell.angle_alpha   90.00
_cell.angle_beta   90.00
_cell.angle_gamma   90.00
#
_symmetry.space_group_name_H-M   'P 1'
#
loop_
_entity.id
_entity.type
_entity.pdbx_description
1 polymer ?
#
loop_
_entity_poly.entity_id
_entity_poly.type
_entity_poly.pdbx_seq_one_letter_code
_entity_poly.pdbx_strand_id
1 'polypeptide(L)'
;MLKLAAEKYSHPKIQYLKLSILGDVDEFVRREGQFQRLYSFLMLQWIRDQRLAMENIEKLLVPGGECLLLFERNLHFFDLFEEMIKSSQWSKYSHVSSYHTGPYFA
;
A
#
# COMPACT_ATOMS: atom_id res chain seq x y z
N MET A 1 1.38 4.78 13.17
CA MET A 1 2.61 4.11 12.71
C MET A 1 3.82 5.03 12.69
N LEU A 2 3.84 6.14 11.92
CA LEU A 2 5.02 7.01 11.81
C LEU A 2 5.52 7.57 13.16
N LYS A 3 4.62 8.12 13.99
CA LYS A 3 5.00 8.64 15.32
C LYS A 3 5.70 7.59 16.19
N LEU A 4 5.11 6.41 16.31
CA LEU A 4 5.67 5.29 17.06
C LEU A 4 7.04 4.85 16.50
N ALA A 5 7.19 4.79 15.17
CA ALA A 5 8.45 4.42 14.55
C ALA A 5 9.54 5.47 14.80
N ALA A 6 9.20 6.76 14.69
CA ALA A 6 10.12 7.87 14.99
C ALA A 6 10.57 7.88 16.45
N GLU A 7 9.67 7.60 17.39
CA GLU A 7 10.00 7.51 18.81
C GLU A 7 10.88 6.29 19.13
N LYS A 8 10.56 5.13 18.56
CA LYS A 8 11.23 3.86 18.89
C LYS A 8 12.55 3.65 18.13
N TYR A 9 12.65 4.15 16.90
CA TYR A 9 13.77 3.91 15.98
C TYR A 9 14.30 5.24 15.42
N SER A 10 14.48 6.24 16.29
CA SER A 10 15.10 7.50 15.91
C SER A 10 16.54 7.29 15.45
N HIS A 11 16.89 7.83 14.29
CA HIS A 11 18.25 7.74 13.76
C HIS A 11 18.54 8.96 12.87
N PRO A 12 19.74 9.58 12.93
CA PRO A 12 20.06 10.78 12.16
C PRO A 12 19.92 10.64 10.63
N LYS A 13 20.01 9.41 10.11
CA LYS A 13 19.87 9.09 8.69
C LYS A 13 18.46 8.65 8.27
N ILE A 14 17.48 8.66 9.18
CA ILE A 14 16.12 8.19 8.92
C ILE A 14 15.15 9.34 9.15
N GLN A 15 14.30 9.58 8.16
CA GLN A 15 13.18 10.52 8.25
C GLN A 15 11.87 9.76 8.06
N TYR A 16 10.83 10.22 8.76
CA TYR A 16 9.52 9.57 8.76
C TYR A 16 8.49 10.51 8.12
N LEU A 17 8.16 10.25 6.87
CA LEU A 17 7.26 11.08 6.07
C LEU A 17 5.99 10.32 5.70
N LYS A 18 4.87 11.03 5.63
CA LYS A 18 3.60 10.48 5.18
C LYS A 18 3.49 10.63 3.66
N LEU A 19 3.25 9.51 2.98
CA LEU A 19 2.92 9.47 1.57
C LEU A 19 1.80 8.45 1.35
N SER A 20 0.80 8.83 0.55
CA SER A 20 -0.15 7.89 -0.03
C SER A 20 0.32 7.59 -1.45
N ILE A 21 0.53 6.32 -1.80
CA ILE A 21 0.99 5.96 -3.14
C ILE A 21 -0.06 6.22 -4.24
N LEU A 22 -1.32 6.36 -3.85
CA LEU A 22 -2.42 6.75 -4.75
C LEU A 22 -2.72 8.26 -4.69
N GLY A 23 -1.92 9.04 -3.95
CA GLY A 23 -2.08 10.49 -3.80
C GLY A 23 -1.23 11.30 -4.77
N ASP A 24 -0.96 12.57 -4.41
CA ASP A 24 -0.07 13.45 -5.18
C ASP A 24 1.40 13.13 -4.90
N VAL A 25 1.93 12.20 -5.70
CA VAL A 25 3.34 11.78 -5.65
C VAL A 25 4.25 12.81 -6.32
N ASP A 26 3.75 13.56 -7.29
CA ASP A 26 4.51 14.61 -7.97
C ASP A 26 4.86 15.76 -7.01
N GLU A 27 3.94 16.16 -6.12
CA GLU A 27 4.24 17.11 -5.04
C GLU A 27 5.29 16.57 -4.07
N PHE A 28 5.19 15.29 -3.71
CA PHE A 28 6.17 14.65 -2.83
C PHE A 28 7.57 14.66 -3.46
N VAL A 29 7.69 14.28 -4.72
CA VAL A 29 8.97 14.29 -5.45
C VAL A 29 9.53 15.71 -5.60
N ARG A 30 8.68 16.73 -5.83
CA ARG A 30 9.15 18.12 -5.85
C ARG A 30 9.75 18.59 -4.53
N ARG A 31 9.21 18.09 -3.40
CA ARG A 31 9.64 18.49 -2.05
C ARG A 31 10.83 17.69 -1.54
N GLU A 32 10.82 16.38 -1.72
CA GLU A 32 11.79 15.45 -1.12
C GLU A 32 12.82 14.91 -2.13
N GLY A 33 12.59 15.12 -3.43
CA GLY A 33 13.39 14.55 -4.50
C GLY A 33 12.98 13.12 -4.87
N GLN A 34 13.77 12.52 -5.77
CA GLN A 34 13.65 11.13 -6.19
C GLN A 34 14.69 10.25 -5.46
N PHE A 35 14.42 8.95 -5.42
CA PHE A 35 15.19 7.97 -4.67
C PHE A 35 15.95 7.03 -5.61
N GLN A 36 17.14 6.59 -5.19
CA GLN A 36 17.91 5.59 -5.92
C GLN A 36 17.36 4.17 -5.68
N ARG A 37 16.75 3.94 -4.52
CA ARG A 37 16.21 2.65 -4.12
C ARG A 37 14.87 2.81 -3.42
N LEU A 38 13.89 2.03 -3.83
CA LEU A 38 12.59 1.93 -3.18
C LEU A 38 12.38 0.51 -2.67
N TYR A 39 11.92 0.40 -1.44
CA TYR A 39 11.56 -0.88 -0.82
C TYR A 39 10.11 -0.82 -0.36
N SER A 40 9.32 -1.83 -0.73
CA SER A 40 7.95 -1.97 -0.28
C SER A 40 7.73 -3.39 0.23
N PHE A 41 7.29 -3.49 1.48
CA PHE A 41 7.03 -4.77 2.14
C PHE A 41 5.57 -4.84 2.55
N LEU A 42 4.85 -5.78 1.96
CA LEU A 42 3.47 -6.14 2.29
C LEU A 42 2.51 -4.93 2.28
N MET A 43 2.74 -3.97 1.39
CA MET A 43 1.85 -2.81 1.21
C MET A 43 0.96 -2.99 -0.01
N LEU A 44 1.53 -3.45 -1.13
CA LEU A 44 0.86 -3.45 -2.42
C LEU A 44 -0.39 -4.32 -2.47
N GLN A 45 -0.46 -5.43 -1.74
CA GLN A 45 -1.65 -6.28 -1.75
C GLN A 45 -2.91 -5.61 -1.15
N TRP A 46 -2.76 -4.45 -0.48
CA TRP A 46 -3.87 -3.63 0.01
C TRP A 46 -4.30 -2.54 -0.97
N ILE A 47 -3.54 -2.33 -2.05
CA ILE A 47 -3.79 -1.26 -3.01
C ILE A 47 -4.75 -1.76 -4.10
N ARG A 48 -5.81 -0.98 -4.37
CA ARG A 48 -6.81 -1.34 -5.38
C ARG A 48 -6.33 -1.03 -6.79
N ASP A 49 -5.83 0.18 -7.00
CA ASP A 49 -5.30 0.61 -8.30
C ASP A 49 -3.80 0.31 -8.38
N GLN A 50 -3.47 -0.94 -8.71
CA GLN A 50 -2.08 -1.36 -8.88
C GLN A 50 -1.38 -0.59 -10.00
N ARG A 51 -2.09 -0.22 -11.08
CA ARG A 51 -1.47 0.49 -12.20
C ARG A 51 -0.99 1.86 -11.75
N LEU A 52 -1.87 2.65 -11.16
CA LEU A 52 -1.52 3.98 -10.65
C LEU A 52 -0.41 3.89 -9.59
N ALA A 53 -0.45 2.87 -8.72
CA ALA A 53 0.59 2.68 -7.73
C ALA A 53 1.96 2.37 -8.35
N MET A 54 2.02 1.54 -9.39
CA MET A 54 3.27 1.25 -10.10
C MET A 54 3.80 2.46 -10.88
N GLU A 55 2.92 3.21 -11.55
CA GLU A 55 3.27 4.47 -12.22
C GLU A 55 3.85 5.49 -11.21
N ASN A 56 3.25 5.58 -10.03
CA ASN A 56 3.72 6.47 -8.98
C ASN A 56 5.02 5.96 -8.30
N ILE A 57 5.23 4.65 -8.19
CA ILE A 57 6.51 4.08 -7.75
C ILE A 57 7.63 4.45 -8.74
N GLU A 58 7.35 4.41 -10.04
CA GLU A 58 8.31 4.83 -11.06
C GLU A 58 8.70 6.31 -10.90
N LYS A 59 7.73 7.21 -10.69
CA LYS A 59 7.99 8.64 -10.44
C LYS A 59 8.89 8.90 -9.23
N LEU A 60 8.78 8.07 -8.18
CA LEU A 60 9.61 8.17 -6.99
C LEU A 60 11.07 7.79 -7.25
N LEU A 61 11.37 7.04 -8.31
CA LEU A 61 12.71 6.57 -8.62
C LEU A 61 13.41 7.50 -9.61
N VAL A 62 14.71 7.68 -9.42
CA VAL A 62 15.56 8.26 -10.47
C VAL A 62 15.61 7.33 -11.69
N PRO A 63 15.93 7.83 -12.90
CA PRO A 63 16.23 6.97 -14.04
C PRO A 63 17.33 5.94 -13.68
N GLY A 64 17.02 4.65 -13.86
CA GLY A 64 17.92 3.54 -13.49
C GLY A 64 17.92 3.17 -12.00
N GLY A 65 17.04 3.75 -11.19
CA GLY A 65 16.84 3.37 -9.80
C GLY A 65 16.29 1.94 -9.64
N GLU A 66 16.50 1.36 -8.47
CA GLU A 66 16.15 -0.03 -8.18
C GLU A 66 14.93 -0.10 -7.25
N CYS A 67 14.08 -1.11 -7.49
CA CYS A 67 12.88 -1.34 -6.68
C CYS A 67 12.83 -2.79 -6.20
N LEU A 68 12.62 -2.98 -4.90
CA LEU A 68 12.30 -4.28 -4.32
C LEU A 68 10.88 -4.24 -3.75
N LEU A 69 10.02 -5.10 -4.29
CA LEU A 69 8.63 -5.23 -3.91
C LEU A 69 8.37 -6.63 -3.37
N LEU A 70 7.94 -6.73 -2.11
CA LEU A 70 7.47 -7.96 -1.50
C LEU A 70 5.98 -7.81 -1.20
N PHE A 71 5.14 -8.62 -1.82
CA PHE A 71 3.70 -8.63 -1.59
C PHE A 71 3.11 -10.01 -1.88
N GLU A 72 1.98 -10.30 -1.23
CA GLU A 72 1.22 -11.52 -1.47
C GLU A 72 0.37 -11.36 -2.73
N ARG A 73 0.47 -12.33 -3.65
CA ARG A 73 -0.38 -12.35 -4.85
C ARG A 73 -1.83 -12.63 -4.49
N ASN A 74 -2.04 -13.64 -3.64
CA ASN A 74 -3.36 -14.14 -3.27
C ASN A 74 -3.49 -14.09 -1.75
N LEU A 75 -4.33 -13.17 -1.27
CA LEU A 75 -4.76 -13.19 0.11
C LEU A 75 -6.08 -13.96 0.19
N HIS A 76 -6.00 -15.27 0.47
CA HIS A 76 -7.18 -16.14 0.68
C HIS A 76 -8.14 -15.64 1.77
N PHE A 77 -7.69 -14.68 2.57
CA PHE A 77 -8.52 -13.92 3.49
C PHE A 77 -9.71 -13.25 2.79
N PHE A 78 -9.57 -12.72 1.58
CA PHE A 78 -10.69 -12.06 0.91
C PHE A 78 -11.80 -13.05 0.54
N ASP A 79 -11.44 -14.20 -0.03
CA ASP A 79 -12.38 -15.28 -0.35
C ASP A 79 -13.11 -15.78 0.91
N LEU A 80 -12.37 -15.99 2.00
CA LEU A 80 -12.96 -16.38 3.28
C LEU A 80 -13.97 -15.34 3.78
N PHE A 81 -13.64 -14.05 3.67
CA PHE A 81 -14.53 -12.98 4.10
C PHE A 81 -15.80 -12.93 3.28
N GLU A 82 -15.71 -13.13 1.96
CA GLU A 82 -16.88 -13.21 1.08
C GLU A 82 -17.80 -14.38 1.43
N GLU A 83 -17.25 -15.53 1.81
CA GLU A 83 -18.06 -16.66 2.28
C GLU A 83 -18.65 -16.39 3.68
N MET A 84 -17.89 -15.79 4.58
CA MET A 84 -18.36 -15.49 5.93
C MET A 84 -19.57 -14.56 5.92
N ILE A 85 -19.57 -13.50 5.10
CA ILE A 85 -20.69 -12.55 5.02
C ILE A 85 -21.97 -13.15 4.45
N LYS A 86 -21.90 -14.31 3.76
CA LYS A 86 -23.10 -15.03 3.29
C LYS A 86 -23.82 -15.76 4.42
N SER A 87 -23.14 -16.01 5.55
CA SER A 87 -23.75 -16.66 6.72
C SER A 87 -24.67 -15.71 7.49
N SER A 88 -25.72 -16.27 8.11
CA SER A 88 -26.69 -15.50 8.91
C SER A 88 -26.06 -14.79 10.12
N GLN A 89 -24.94 -15.30 10.64
CA GLN A 89 -24.24 -14.73 11.79
C GLN A 89 -23.51 -13.42 11.44
N TRP A 90 -22.92 -13.35 10.25
CA TRP A 90 -22.01 -12.27 9.87
C TRP A 90 -22.55 -11.36 8.75
N SER A 91 -23.69 -11.69 8.14
CA SER A 91 -24.31 -10.92 7.04
C SER A 91 -24.60 -9.45 7.36
N LYS A 92 -24.85 -9.13 8.64
CA LYS A 92 -25.01 -7.74 9.11
C LYS A 92 -23.78 -6.86 8.87
N TYR A 93 -22.60 -7.44 8.65
CA TYR A 93 -21.35 -6.74 8.35
C TYR A 93 -20.99 -6.75 6.85
N SER A 94 -21.90 -7.19 5.97
CA SER A 94 -21.69 -7.20 4.51
C SER A 94 -21.23 -5.84 3.94
N HIS A 95 -21.74 -4.74 4.50
CA HIS A 95 -21.32 -3.38 4.13
C HIS A 95 -19.83 -3.08 4.41
N VAL A 96 -19.17 -3.85 5.27
CA VAL A 96 -17.73 -3.71 5.57
C VAL A 96 -16.88 -4.42 4.51
N SER A 97 -17.38 -5.52 3.93
CA SER A 97 -16.62 -6.33 2.96
C SER A 97 -16.36 -5.60 1.64
N SER A 98 -17.30 -4.78 1.16
CA SER A 98 -17.18 -4.01 -0.08
C SER A 98 -16.05 -2.97 -0.08
N TYR A 99 -15.46 -2.66 1.09
CA TYR A 99 -14.30 -1.78 1.21
C TYR A 99 -12.97 -2.48 0.98
N HIS A 100 -12.92 -3.82 0.96
CA HIS A 100 -11.66 -4.58 1.02
C HIS A 100 -11.47 -5.55 -0.14
N THR A 101 -12.53 -5.96 -0.82
CA THR A 101 -12.41 -6.70 -2.08
C THR A 101 -12.03 -5.71 -3.20
N GLY A 102 -10.82 -5.85 -3.73
CA GLY A 102 -10.38 -5.14 -4.93
C GLY A 102 -10.97 -5.77 -6.20
N PRO A 103 -10.79 -5.16 -7.38
CA PRO A 103 -11.42 -5.60 -8.63
C PRO A 103 -10.86 -6.92 -9.20
N TYR A 104 -10.15 -7.72 -8.41
CA TYR A 104 -9.60 -9.01 -8.83
C TYR A 104 -10.62 -10.15 -8.88
N PHE A 105 -11.86 -9.89 -8.45
CA PHE A 105 -12.90 -10.91 -8.32
C PHE A 105 -14.27 -10.49 -8.90
N ALA A 106 -14.30 -9.47 -9.78
CA ALA A 106 -15.47 -9.10 -10.57
C ALA A 106 -15.26 -9.44 -12.04
#